data_AF-A0A2V7X310-F1
#
_entry.id   AF-A0A2V7X310-F1
#
_cell.length_a   1.000
_cell.length_b   1.000
_cell.length_c   1.000
_cell.angle_alpha   90.00
_cell.angle_beta   90.00
_cell.angle_gamma   90.00
#
_symmetry.space_group_name_H-M   'P 1'
#
loop_
_entity.id
_entity.type
_entity.pdbx_description
1 polymer ?
#
loop_
_entity_poly.entity_id
_entity_poly.type
_entity_poly.pdbx_seq_one_letter_code
_entity_poly.pdbx_strand_id
1 'polypeptide(L)'
;MNHDANQSLDRALECAIVVSWPDLAHGAQAHLIHIEYAFTPTGTLDYLKVWSSIARGHWLLACEYWSSANTIHGTGVRFENGYESEGLAHILEFVMQHQNSFVLPPNPGRQVLLQISTPTGEESAAAAALISEVFERLTSTFAKPAVA
;
A
#
# COMPACT_ATOMS: atom_id res chain seq x y z
N MET A 1 14.56 -17.68 -2.62
CA MET A 1 13.68 -16.49 -2.54
C MET A 1 13.89 -15.68 -3.80
N ASN A 2 12.85 -15.51 -4.62
CA ASN A 2 12.91 -14.67 -5.82
C ASN A 2 12.97 -13.20 -5.37
N HIS A 3 14.10 -12.53 -5.58
CA HIS A 3 14.26 -11.11 -5.25
C HIS A 3 13.19 -10.24 -5.91
N ASP A 4 12.69 -10.66 -7.08
CA ASP A 4 11.68 -9.93 -7.84
C ASP A 4 10.32 -9.87 -7.13
N ALA A 5 9.95 -10.89 -6.35
CA ALA A 5 8.68 -10.91 -5.61
C ALA A 5 8.69 -9.92 -4.44
N ASN A 6 9.84 -9.79 -3.76
CA ASN A 6 10.03 -8.83 -2.67
C ASN A 6 10.13 -7.38 -3.15
N GLN A 7 10.35 -7.17 -4.45
CA GLN A 7 10.44 -5.86 -5.09
C GLN A 7 9.17 -5.47 -5.84
N SER A 8 8.13 -6.31 -5.80
CA SER A 8 6.86 -6.00 -6.46
C SER A 8 6.07 -4.96 -5.67
N LEU A 9 5.36 -4.10 -6.42
CA LEU A 9 4.46 -3.11 -5.84
C LEU A 9 3.37 -3.80 -5.00
N ASP A 10 2.78 -4.87 -5.53
CA ASP A 10 1.73 -5.64 -4.89
C ASP A 10 2.16 -6.12 -3.50
N ARG A 11 3.40 -6.64 -3.39
CA ARG A 11 3.95 -7.09 -2.12
C ARG A 11 4.19 -5.95 -1.15
N ALA A 12 4.69 -4.81 -1.62
CA ALA A 12 4.89 -3.63 -0.78
C ALA A 12 3.56 -3.12 -0.21
N LEU A 13 2.51 -3.05 -1.04
CA LEU A 13 1.17 -2.65 -0.62
C LEU A 13 0.55 -3.66 0.34
N GLU A 14 0.71 -4.97 0.08
CA GLU A 14 0.26 -6.02 0.99
C GLU A 14 0.92 -5.89 2.36
N CYS A 15 2.25 -5.76 2.41
CA CYS A 15 2.98 -5.59 3.65
C CYS A 15 2.61 -4.29 4.38
N ALA A 16 2.31 -3.21 3.66
CA ALA A 16 1.85 -1.95 4.26
C ALA A 16 0.54 -2.15 5.05
N ILE A 17 -0.41 -2.90 4.49
CA ILE A 17 -1.66 -3.25 5.17
C ILE A 17 -1.43 -4.17 6.35
N VAL A 18 -0.58 -5.19 6.21
CA VAL A 18 -0.27 -6.13 7.28
C VAL A 18 0.38 -5.41 8.47
N VAL A 19 1.33 -4.51 8.23
CA VAL A 19 1.97 -3.71 9.29
C VAL A 19 0.97 -2.78 9.97
N SER A 20 0.04 -2.22 9.20
CA SER A 20 -0.97 -1.27 9.69
C SER A 20 -2.26 -1.96 10.15
N TRP A 21 -2.25 -3.30 10.25
CA TRP A 21 -3.44 -4.08 10.59
C TRP A 21 -4.11 -3.65 11.90
N PRO A 22 -3.40 -3.32 12.99
CA PRO A 22 -4.03 -2.87 14.24
C PRO A 22 -4.90 -1.62 14.09
N ASP A 23 -4.53 -0.72 13.17
CA ASP A 23 -5.26 0.52 12.93
C ASP A 23 -6.45 0.31 11.98
N LEU A 24 -6.33 -0.67 11.08
CA LEU A 24 -7.35 -1.01 10.07
C LEU A 24 -8.36 -2.05 10.55
N ALA A 25 -8.00 -2.82 11.58
CA ALA A 25 -8.89 -3.74 12.25
C ALA A 25 -9.57 -3.03 13.42
N HIS A 26 -10.56 -2.18 13.12
CA HIS A 26 -11.44 -1.61 14.14
C HIS A 26 -12.11 -2.73 14.96
N GLY A 27 -11.50 -3.08 16.09
CA GLY A 27 -11.92 -4.21 16.93
C GLY A 27 -11.81 -5.58 16.23
N ALA A 28 -12.46 -6.59 16.82
CA ALA A 28 -12.40 -7.98 16.37
C ALA A 28 -13.20 -8.27 15.06
N GLN A 29 -13.58 -7.26 14.30
CA GLN A 29 -14.55 -7.39 13.20
C GLN A 29 -13.93 -7.38 11.80
N ALA A 30 -12.76 -6.76 11.62
CA ALA A 30 -12.10 -6.79 10.31
C ALA A 30 -11.43 -8.15 10.07
N HIS A 31 -12.01 -8.93 9.16
CA HIS A 31 -11.47 -10.24 8.76
C HIS A 31 -10.77 -10.17 7.41
N LEU A 32 -11.05 -9.12 6.63
CA LEU A 32 -10.63 -9.02 5.24
C LEU A 32 -10.44 -7.56 4.88
N ILE A 33 -9.28 -7.25 4.31
CA ILE A 33 -8.98 -5.95 3.73
C ILE A 33 -8.73 -6.14 2.24
N HIS A 34 -9.30 -5.28 1.42
CA HIS A 34 -9.04 -5.21 -0.01
C HIS A 34 -8.26 -3.94 -0.34
N ILE A 35 -7.25 -4.09 -1.19
CA ILE A 35 -6.59 -2.97 -1.85
C ILE A 35 -7.04 -2.95 -3.30
N GLU A 36 -7.57 -1.83 -3.73
CA GLU A 36 -7.96 -1.57 -5.11
C GLU A 36 -7.07 -0.45 -5.65
N TYR A 37 -6.36 -0.67 -6.75
CA TYR A 37 -5.56 0.39 -7.38
C TYR A 37 -5.58 0.27 -8.89
N ALA A 38 -5.31 1.39 -9.56
CA ALA A 38 -5.22 1.46 -11.00
C ALA A 38 -4.06 2.34 -11.43
N PHE A 39 -3.65 2.18 -12.69
CA PHE A 39 -2.57 2.96 -13.29
C PHE A 39 -3.12 3.94 -14.31
N THR A 40 -2.42 5.06 -14.44
CA THR A 40 -2.54 5.97 -15.56
C THR A 40 -2.08 5.29 -16.86
N PRO A 41 -2.45 5.81 -18.04
CA PRO A 41 -1.93 5.31 -19.32
C PRO A 41 -0.39 5.39 -19.43
N THR A 42 0.26 6.25 -18.64
CA THR A 42 1.71 6.38 -18.57
C THR A 42 2.39 5.34 -17.68
N GLY A 43 1.63 4.46 -17.03
CA GLY A 43 2.15 3.37 -16.21
C GLY A 43 2.45 3.75 -14.75
N THR A 44 2.08 4.94 -14.31
CA THR A 44 2.16 5.35 -12.91
C THR A 44 0.84 5.06 -12.21
N LEU A 45 0.87 4.75 -10.92
CA LEU A 45 -0.32 4.55 -10.10
C LEU A 45 -1.16 5.83 -10.09
N ASP A 46 -2.45 5.71 -10.40
CA ASP A 46 -3.41 6.82 -10.46
C ASP A 46 -4.07 7.02 -9.09
N TYR A 47 -4.64 5.93 -8.57
CA TYR A 47 -5.26 5.89 -7.25
C TYR A 47 -5.09 4.54 -6.58
N LEU A 48 -5.21 4.55 -5.26
CA LEU A 48 -5.34 3.38 -4.41
C LEU A 48 -6.48 3.58 -3.41
N LYS A 49 -7.24 2.53 -3.13
CA LYS A 49 -8.30 2.50 -2.12
C LYS A 49 -8.13 1.27 -1.25
N VAL A 50 -8.27 1.47 0.06
CA VAL A 50 -8.24 0.40 1.06
C VAL A 50 -9.63 0.23 1.61
N TRP A 51 -10.19 -0.96 1.44
CA TRP A 51 -11.52 -1.32 1.91
C TRP A 51 -11.42 -2.34 3.05
N SER A 52 -12.11 -2.10 4.15
CA SER A 52 -12.18 -3.02 5.27
C SER A 52 -13.55 -3.68 5.35
N SER A 53 -13.56 -5.01 5.53
CA SER A 53 -14.78 -5.80 5.73
C SER A 53 -15.15 -5.81 7.21
N ILE A 54 -16.19 -5.06 7.57
CA ILE A 54 -16.69 -4.97 8.96
C ILE A 54 -17.69 -6.09 9.32
N ALA A 55 -18.39 -6.60 8.31
CA ALA A 55 -19.35 -7.68 8.43
C ALA A 55 -19.47 -8.38 7.07
N ARG A 56 -19.95 -9.62 7.04
CA ARG A 56 -20.08 -10.37 5.79
C ARG A 56 -20.89 -9.56 4.76
N GLY A 57 -20.26 -9.25 3.63
CA GLY A 57 -20.85 -8.51 2.51
C GLY A 57 -20.86 -6.98 2.64
N HIS A 58 -20.33 -6.41 3.74
CA HIS A 58 -20.27 -4.96 3.96
C HIS A 58 -18.84 -4.47 3.99
N TRP A 59 -18.55 -3.48 3.15
CA TRP A 59 -17.23 -2.88 2.99
C TRP A 59 -17.28 -1.40 3.34
N LEU A 60 -16.34 -0.95 4.15
CA LEU A 60 -16.10 0.46 4.42
C LEU A 60 -14.78 0.89 3.79
N LEU A 61 -14.77 2.09 3.20
CA LEU A 61 -13.53 2.71 2.73
C LEU A 61 -12.73 3.16 3.96
N ALA A 62 -11.56 2.57 4.19
CA ALA A 62 -10.68 2.96 5.28
C ALA A 62 -9.85 4.18 4.87
N CYS A 63 -9.22 4.12 3.70
CA CYS A 63 -8.53 5.26 3.11
C CYS A 63 -8.46 5.18 1.59
N GLU A 64 -8.18 6.30 0.98
CA GLU A 64 -7.81 6.43 -0.41
C GLU A 64 -6.52 7.24 -0.55
N TYR A 65 -5.75 6.94 -1.59
CA TYR A 65 -4.62 7.73 -2.04
C TYR A 65 -4.84 8.13 -3.49
N TRP A 66 -4.59 9.40 -3.79
CA TRP A 66 -4.62 9.91 -5.16
C TRP A 66 -3.29 10.55 -5.51
N SER A 67 -2.73 10.14 -6.65
CA SER A 67 -1.45 10.67 -7.14
C SER A 67 -1.55 12.08 -7.69
N SER A 68 -2.75 12.51 -8.08
CA SER A 68 -3.04 13.86 -8.55
C SER A 68 -4.39 14.34 -8.05
N ALA A 69 -4.49 15.63 -7.74
CA ALA A 69 -5.76 16.22 -7.34
C ALA A 69 -6.68 16.35 -8.56
N ASN A 70 -7.97 16.09 -8.34
CA ASN A 70 -9.03 16.39 -9.28
C ASN A 70 -10.17 17.13 -8.57
N THR A 71 -11.29 17.34 -9.26
CA THR A 71 -12.44 18.09 -8.71
C THR A 71 -13.11 17.40 -7.51
N ILE A 72 -12.88 16.10 -7.33
CA ILE A 72 -13.53 15.26 -6.31
C ILE A 72 -12.52 14.85 -5.22
N HIS A 73 -11.26 14.63 -5.59
CA HIS A 73 -10.23 14.06 -4.73
C HIS A 73 -9.00 14.96 -4.62
N GLY A 74 -8.52 15.18 -3.40
CA GLY A 74 -7.22 15.83 -3.14
C GLY A 74 -6.06 14.86 -3.36
N THR A 75 -4.84 15.37 -3.54
CA THR A 75 -3.62 14.55 -3.62
C THR A 75 -3.22 14.02 -2.24
N GLY A 76 -2.67 12.81 -2.19
CA GLY A 76 -2.17 12.19 -0.96
C GLY A 76 -3.16 11.24 -0.31
N VAL A 77 -2.85 10.82 0.92
CA VAL A 77 -3.69 9.89 1.71
C VAL A 77 -4.85 10.64 2.35
N ARG A 78 -6.04 10.07 2.26
CA ARG A 78 -7.24 10.54 2.96
C ARG A 78 -7.93 9.36 3.61
N PHE A 79 -8.09 9.42 4.93
CA PHE A 79 -8.87 8.42 5.66
C PHE A 79 -10.35 8.80 5.69
N GLU A 80 -11.19 7.78 5.81
CA GLU A 80 -12.64 7.87 5.79
C GLU A 80 -13.25 7.02 6.91
N ASN A 81 -14.54 7.19 7.17
CA ASN A 81 -15.31 6.32 8.08
C ASN A 81 -14.71 6.16 9.51
N GLY A 82 -13.95 7.16 9.98
CA GLY A 82 -13.34 7.16 11.31
C GLY A 82 -12.03 6.37 11.42
N TYR A 83 -11.51 5.84 10.30
CA TYR A 83 -10.19 5.23 10.26
C TYR A 83 -9.10 6.30 10.36
N GLU A 84 -7.96 5.91 10.93
CA GLU A 84 -6.74 6.73 10.99
C GLU A 84 -5.54 5.79 11.16
N SER A 85 -4.46 6.02 10.43
CA SER A 85 -3.19 5.31 10.63
C SER A 85 -2.04 6.15 10.10
N GLU A 86 -1.26 6.75 11.01
CA GLU A 86 -0.07 7.52 10.66
C GLU A 86 0.97 6.63 9.94
N GLY A 87 1.14 5.39 10.44
CA GLY A 87 2.05 4.42 9.85
C GLY A 87 1.67 4.07 8.41
N LEU A 88 0.40 3.76 8.16
CA LEU A 88 -0.06 3.48 6.80
C LEU A 88 0.09 4.69 5.89
N ALA A 89 -0.24 5.89 6.37
CA ALA A 89 -0.13 7.11 5.59
C ALA A 89 1.30 7.31 5.11
N HIS A 90 2.26 7.18 6.03
CA HIS A 90 3.68 7.32 5.74
C HIS A 90 4.19 6.27 4.74
N ILE A 91 3.81 5.00 4.92
CA ILE A 91 4.21 3.92 4.01
C ILE A 91 3.63 4.15 2.61
N LEU A 92 2.35 4.51 2.50
CA LEU A 92 1.72 4.78 1.21
C LEU A 92 2.37 5.97 0.51
N GLU A 93 2.60 7.08 1.19
CA GLU A 93 3.32 8.23 0.61
C GLU A 93 4.71 7.82 0.10
N PHE A 94 5.47 7.07 0.92
CA PHE A 94 6.80 6.61 0.55
C PHE A 94 6.77 5.70 -0.70
N VAL A 95 5.87 4.71 -0.73
CA VAL A 95 5.72 3.79 -1.87
C VAL A 95 5.34 4.57 -3.13
N MET A 96 4.41 5.51 -3.02
CA MET A 96 3.92 6.29 -4.17
C MET A 96 4.99 7.24 -4.73
N GLN A 97 5.81 7.85 -3.87
CA GLN A 97 6.96 8.67 -4.28
C GLN A 97 8.02 7.84 -5.03
N HIS A 98 8.17 6.56 -4.69
CA HIS A 98 9.18 5.68 -5.27
C HIS A 98 8.59 4.61 -6.20
N GLN A 99 7.36 4.79 -6.68
CA GLN A 99 6.61 3.78 -7.44
C GLN A 99 7.36 3.20 -8.65
N ASN A 100 8.21 4.02 -9.30
CA ASN A 100 9.03 3.60 -10.45
C ASN A 100 10.19 2.63 -10.07
N SER A 101 10.42 2.43 -8.78
CA SER A 101 11.45 1.53 -8.25
C SER A 101 10.90 0.13 -7.90
N PHE A 102 9.61 -0.08 -8.15
CA PHE A 102 8.92 -1.35 -7.92
C PHE A 102 8.61 -2.04 -9.24
N VAL A 103 8.59 -3.37 -9.20
CA VAL A 103 8.08 -4.17 -10.31
C VAL A 103 6.55 -4.05 -10.32
N LEU A 104 6.02 -3.50 -11.41
CA LEU A 104 4.58 -3.37 -11.62
C LEU A 104 3.93 -4.70 -12.03
N PRO A 105 2.66 -4.94 -11.66
CA PRO A 105 1.94 -6.12 -12.11
C PRO A 105 1.82 -6.16 -13.64
N PRO A 106 1.84 -7.36 -14.25
CA PRO A 106 1.68 -7.49 -15.69
C PRO A 106 0.29 -6.99 -16.11
N ASN A 107 0.26 -6.03 -17.05
CA ASN A 107 -0.93 -5.36 -17.58
C ASN A 107 -1.54 -4.25 -16.69
N PRO A 108 -0.90 -3.06 -16.63
CA PRO A 108 -1.37 -1.91 -15.85
C PRO A 108 -2.68 -1.30 -16.36
N GLY A 109 -3.17 -1.70 -17.55
CA GLY A 109 -4.45 -1.21 -18.10
C GLY A 109 -5.70 -1.72 -17.40
N ARG A 110 -5.55 -2.55 -16.35
CA ARG A 110 -6.65 -3.06 -15.52
C ARG A 110 -6.50 -2.61 -14.08
N GLN A 111 -7.63 -2.31 -13.46
CA GLN A 111 -7.76 -2.21 -12.02
C GLN A 111 -7.32 -3.53 -11.36
N VAL A 112 -6.48 -3.42 -10.34
CA VAL A 112 -5.97 -4.56 -9.57
C VAL A 112 -6.65 -4.60 -8.21
N LEU A 113 -6.96 -5.81 -7.75
CA LEU A 113 -7.58 -6.07 -6.45
C LEU A 113 -6.72 -7.08 -5.68
N LEU A 114 -6.18 -6.66 -4.54
CA LEU A 114 -5.47 -7.52 -3.59
C LEU A 114 -6.38 -7.80 -2.40
N GLN A 115 -6.44 -9.05 -1.97
CA GLN A 115 -7.24 -9.48 -0.84
C GLN A 115 -6.33 -10.00 0.27
N ILE A 116 -6.46 -9.40 1.46
CA ILE A 116 -5.57 -9.62 2.60
C ILE A 116 -6.43 -10.06 3.78
N SER A 117 -6.17 -11.28 4.26
CA SER A 117 -6.84 -11.83 5.44
C SER A 117 -6.10 -11.43 6.70
N THR A 118 -6.72 -11.65 7.87
CA THR A 118 -6.08 -11.39 9.16
C THR A 118 -4.70 -12.04 9.24
N PRO A 119 -3.62 -11.25 9.40
CA PRO A 119 -2.26 -11.76 9.41
C PRO A 119 -1.97 -12.49 10.72
N THR A 120 -1.11 -13.50 10.63
CA THR A 120 -0.46 -14.12 11.78
C THR A 120 0.63 -13.20 12.34
N GLY A 121 1.09 -13.50 13.56
CA GLY A 121 2.22 -12.77 14.16
C GLY A 121 3.51 -12.91 13.35
N GLU A 122 3.75 -14.06 12.72
CA GLU A 122 4.91 -14.29 11.85
C GLU A 122 4.83 -13.46 10.57
N GLU A 123 3.67 -13.43 9.91
CA GLU A 123 3.45 -12.60 8.72
C GLU A 123 3.58 -11.11 9.04
N SER A 124 3.11 -10.69 10.22
CA SER A 124 3.24 -9.31 10.70
C SER A 124 4.71 -8.91 10.90
N ALA A 125 5.50 -9.78 11.53
CA ALA A 125 6.93 -9.55 11.72
C ALA A 125 7.69 -9.54 10.39
N ALA A 126 7.37 -10.47 9.48
CA ALA A 126 7.97 -10.53 8.15
C ALA A 126 7.64 -9.30 7.30
N ALA A 127 6.39 -8.82 7.35
CA ALA A 127 5.97 -7.60 6.66
C ALA A 127 6.69 -6.36 7.19
N ALA A 128 6.84 -6.24 8.51
CA ALA A 128 7.57 -5.14 9.13
C ALA A 128 9.06 -5.12 8.71
N ALA A 129 9.70 -6.28 8.66
CA ALA A 129 11.07 -6.41 8.17
C ALA A 129 11.18 -6.01 6.70
N LEU A 130 10.24 -6.44 5.85
CA LEU A 130 10.23 -6.11 4.43
C LEU A 130 10.04 -4.61 4.18
N ILE A 131 9.10 -3.96 4.87
CA ILE A 131 8.90 -2.50 4.75
C ILE A 131 10.16 -1.73 5.17
N SER A 132 10.82 -2.17 6.24
CA SER A 132 12.08 -1.58 6.68
C SER A 132 13.18 -1.74 5.62
N GLU A 133 13.32 -2.93 5.03
CA GLU A 133 14.28 -3.19 3.95
C GLU A 133 13.99 -2.33 2.70
N VAL A 134 12.71 -2.18 2.34
CA VAL A 134 12.28 -1.31 1.23
C VAL A 134 12.68 0.14 1.49
N PHE A 135 12.46 0.64 2.70
CA PHE A 135 12.83 2.00 3.08
C PHE A 135 14.35 2.20 3.05
N GLU A 136 15.13 1.29 3.63
CA GLU A 136 16.59 1.36 3.62
C GLU A 136 17.16 1.30 2.20
N ARG A 137 16.67 0.38 1.37
CA ARG A 137 17.11 0.24 -0.02
C ARG A 137 16.83 1.50 -0.84
N LEU A 138 15.62 2.03 -0.73
CA LEU A 138 15.20 3.18 -1.53
C LEU A 138 15.77 4.49 -0.99
N THR A 139 16.08 4.62 0.30
CA THR A 139 16.84 5.79 0.80
C THR A 139 18.33 5.70 0.45
N SER A 140 18.93 4.51 0.52
CA SER A 140 20.34 4.27 0.18
C SER A 140 20.65 4.46 -1.31
N THR A 141 19.74 4.06 -2.20
CA THR A 141 19.88 4.24 -3.65
C THR A 141 20.07 5.71 -4.03
N PHE A 142 19.46 6.63 -3.29
CA PHE A 142 19.58 8.09 -3.51
C PHE A 142 20.69 8.74 -2.69
N ALA A 143 21.27 8.02 -1.72
CA ALA A 143 22.36 8.52 -0.87
C ALA A 143 23.75 8.36 -1.50
N LYS A 144 23.89 7.75 -2.68
CA LYS A 144 25.18 7.64 -3.39
C LYS A 144 25.41 8.93 -4.22
N PRO A 145 26.28 9.86 -3.80
CA PRO A 145 26.62 11.01 -4.63
C PRO A 145 27.50 10.52 -5.78
N ALA A 146 27.30 11.10 -6.96
CA ALA A 146 28.26 11.00 -8.04
C ALA A 146 29.63 11.49 -7.53
N VAL A 147 30.57 10.56 -7.35
CA VAL A 147 31.97 10.91 -7.21
C VAL A 147 32.46 11.29 -8.60
N ALA A 148 33.01 12.50 -8.66
CA ALA A 148 33.48 13.25 -9.82
C ALA A 148 34.44 12.48 -10.75
#